data_AF-A0A101GCJ0-F1
#
_entry.id   AF-A0A101GCJ0-F1
#
_cell.length_a   1.000
_cell.length_b   1.000
_cell.length_c   1.000
_cell.angle_alpha   90.00
_cell.angle_beta   90.00
_cell.angle_gamma   90.00
#
_symmetry.space_group_name_H-M   'P 1'
#
loop_
_entity.id
_entity.type
_entity.pdbx_description
1 polymer ?
#
loop_
_entity_poly.entity_id
_entity_poly.type
_entity_poly.pdbx_seq_one_letter_code
_entity_poly.pdbx_strand_id
1 'polypeptide(L)'
;MKTLVISLKLSRYFSKWQNAFTGVLIMNKENGNVTFQKSVDQFLIQHRSILDLMTKYQESNARVNRAIAKAVTQCGCIKIKAKKQTIPSNTKLTEIYKFMDTHIEGSLCDSCKEIIETELGSSLFYATAICNILNLDFNEIIKKEEERISTLGIYNLA
;
A
#
# COMPACT_ATOMS: atom_id res chain seq x y z
N MET A 1 30.37 8.16 -5.81
CA MET A 1 29.78 8.70 -7.07
C MET A 1 28.60 7.88 -7.64
N LYS A 2 28.36 6.63 -7.22
CA LYS A 2 27.20 5.82 -7.68
C LYS A 2 25.88 6.06 -6.91
N THR A 3 25.94 6.60 -5.69
CA THR A 3 24.77 6.84 -4.82
C THR A 3 23.92 8.05 -5.25
N LEU A 4 24.54 9.08 -5.85
CA LEU A 4 23.85 10.31 -6.28
C LEU A 4 22.90 10.09 -7.47
N VAL A 5 23.21 9.14 -8.35
CA VAL A 5 22.47 8.89 -9.61
C VAL A 5 21.12 8.20 -9.37
N ILE A 6 21.00 7.41 -8.30
CA ILE A 6 19.75 6.72 -7.93
C ILE A 6 18.74 7.72 -7.34
N SER A 7 19.20 8.68 -6.54
CA SER A 7 18.38 9.76 -5.99
C SER A 7 17.77 10.66 -7.09
N LEU A 8 18.55 10.97 -8.13
CA LEU A 8 18.09 11.76 -9.28
C LEU A 8 17.07 11.03 -10.18
N LYS A 9 17.15 9.70 -10.33
CA LYS A 9 16.18 8.93 -11.12
C LYS A 9 14.84 8.74 -10.42
N LEU A 10 14.83 8.53 -9.10
CA LEU A 10 13.62 8.50 -8.28
C LEU A 10 12.95 9.88 -8.21
N SER A 11 13.73 10.94 -7.97
CA SER A 11 13.26 12.34 -8.00
C SER A 11 12.58 12.71 -9.31
N ARG A 12 13.10 12.23 -10.46
CA ARG A 12 12.58 12.58 -11.78
C ARG A 12 11.33 11.78 -12.18
N TYR A 13 11.13 10.58 -11.63
CA TYR A 13 9.85 9.86 -11.72
C TYR A 13 8.82 10.54 -10.81
N PHE A 14 9.20 10.85 -9.57
CA PHE A 14 8.35 11.55 -8.60
C PHE A 14 7.92 12.93 -9.09
N SER A 15 8.82 13.74 -9.64
CA SER A 15 8.50 15.09 -10.14
C SER A 15 7.56 15.07 -11.35
N LYS A 16 7.63 14.04 -12.19
CA LYS A 16 6.69 13.85 -13.31
C LYS A 16 5.30 13.46 -12.82
N TRP A 17 5.23 12.62 -11.79
CA TRP A 17 3.98 12.26 -11.13
C TRP A 17 3.41 13.42 -10.31
N GLN A 18 4.23 14.19 -9.62
CA GLN A 18 3.86 15.32 -8.76
C GLN A 18 3.32 16.49 -9.59
N ASN A 19 3.91 16.77 -10.76
CA ASN A 19 3.42 17.79 -11.69
C ASN A 19 2.11 17.37 -12.41
N ALA A 20 1.94 16.08 -12.70
CA ALA A 20 0.69 15.54 -13.23
C ALA A 20 -0.42 15.51 -12.15
N PHE A 21 -0.05 15.17 -10.91
CA PHE A 21 -0.93 15.24 -9.74
C PHE A 21 -1.37 16.66 -9.43
N THR A 22 -0.47 17.65 -9.47
CA THR A 22 -0.83 19.06 -9.20
C THR A 22 -1.74 19.63 -10.28
N GLY A 23 -1.51 19.33 -11.57
CA GLY A 23 -2.40 19.77 -12.64
C GLY A 23 -3.83 19.23 -12.53
N VAL A 24 -3.98 17.95 -12.19
CA VAL A 24 -5.29 17.30 -12.02
C VAL A 24 -5.95 17.67 -10.68
N LEU A 25 -5.18 17.84 -9.60
CA LEU A 25 -5.69 18.34 -8.32
C LEU A 25 -6.22 19.78 -8.43
N ILE A 26 -5.60 20.63 -9.26
CA ILE A 26 -6.08 22.00 -9.51
C ILE A 26 -7.44 21.97 -10.26
N MET A 27 -7.62 21.08 -11.25
CA MET A 27 -8.92 20.93 -11.94
C MET A 27 -10.00 20.27 -11.06
N ASN A 28 -9.61 19.43 -10.10
CA ASN A 28 -10.54 18.69 -9.24
C ASN A 28 -11.09 19.52 -8.07
N LYS A 29 -10.44 20.64 -7.70
CA LYS A 29 -10.96 21.54 -6.66
C LYS A 29 -12.24 22.26 -7.09
N GLU A 30 -12.51 22.35 -8.38
CA GLU A 30 -13.68 23.03 -8.95
C GLU A 30 -14.92 22.11 -9.09
N ASN A 31 -14.75 20.78 -9.08
CA ASN A 31 -15.85 19.82 -9.24
C ASN A 31 -15.97 18.92 -7.99
N GLY A 32 -16.91 19.28 -7.10
CA GLY A 32 -17.03 18.77 -5.72
C GLY A 32 -17.34 17.28 -5.48
N ASN A 33 -16.87 16.32 -6.28
CA ASN A 33 -16.89 14.90 -5.91
C ASN A 33 -15.98 14.00 -6.79
N VAL A 34 -14.66 14.23 -6.75
CA VAL A 34 -13.70 13.36 -7.46
C VAL A 34 -13.26 12.22 -6.54
N THR A 35 -13.65 11.00 -6.89
CA THR A 35 -13.23 9.79 -6.16
C THR A 35 -11.81 9.39 -6.56
N PHE A 36 -11.10 8.70 -5.67
CA PHE A 36 -9.77 8.14 -5.98
C PHE A 36 -9.79 7.31 -7.27
N GLN A 37 -10.82 6.48 -7.44
CA GLN A 37 -10.99 5.64 -8.62
C GLN A 37 -11.15 6.43 -9.93
N LYS A 38 -11.91 7.54 -9.92
CA LYS A 38 -12.03 8.44 -11.08
C LYS A 38 -10.70 9.11 -11.40
N SER A 39 -9.95 9.55 -10.38
CA SER A 39 -8.62 10.09 -10.57
C SER A 39 -7.70 9.06 -11.23
N VAL A 40 -7.70 7.81 -10.75
CA VAL A 40 -6.89 6.72 -11.33
C VAL A 40 -7.23 6.49 -12.80
N ASP A 41 -8.52 6.47 -13.16
CA ASP A 41 -8.97 6.22 -14.54
C ASP A 41 -8.40 7.24 -15.53
N GLN A 42 -8.36 8.50 -15.14
CA GLN A 42 -7.79 9.59 -15.96
C GLN A 42 -6.29 9.41 -16.25
N PHE A 43 -5.56 8.67 -15.42
CA PHE A 43 -4.13 8.43 -15.57
C PHE A 43 -3.78 7.10 -16.28
N LEU A 44 -4.77 6.29 -16.70
CA LEU A 44 -4.54 4.99 -17.36
C LEU A 44 -4.18 5.08 -18.85
N ILE A 45 -3.91 6.27 -19.38
CA ILE A 45 -3.69 6.53 -20.81
C ILE A 45 -2.60 5.62 -21.42
N GLN A 46 -1.59 5.21 -20.64
CA GLN A 46 -0.44 4.42 -21.13
C GLN A 46 -0.51 2.91 -20.86
N HIS A 47 -1.22 2.47 -19.81
CA HIS A 47 -1.23 1.06 -19.37
C HIS A 47 -2.66 0.53 -19.27
N ARG A 48 -3.32 0.36 -20.40
CA ARG A 48 -4.68 -0.22 -20.46
C ARG A 48 -4.71 -1.74 -20.54
N SER A 49 -3.59 -2.38 -20.88
CA SER A 49 -3.53 -3.84 -20.90
C SER A 49 -3.67 -4.36 -19.47
N ILE A 50 -4.62 -5.27 -19.24
CA ILE A 50 -4.77 -5.94 -17.94
C ILE A 50 -3.48 -6.69 -17.56
N LEU A 51 -2.73 -7.21 -18.53
CA LEU A 51 -1.44 -7.87 -18.29
C LEU A 51 -0.39 -6.88 -17.77
N ASP A 52 -0.36 -5.66 -18.32
CA ASP A 52 0.55 -4.61 -17.85
C ASP A 52 0.17 -4.18 -16.42
N LEU A 53 -1.12 -4.03 -16.13
CA LEU A 53 -1.57 -3.67 -14.79
C LEU A 53 -1.29 -4.76 -13.76
N MET A 54 -1.46 -6.03 -14.11
CA MET A 54 -1.11 -7.16 -13.23
C MET A 54 0.38 -7.16 -12.90
N THR A 55 1.25 -6.98 -13.90
CA THR A 55 2.69 -6.93 -13.66
C THR A 55 3.09 -5.71 -12.85
N LYS A 56 2.48 -4.54 -13.08
CA LYS A 56 2.73 -3.34 -12.29
C LYS A 56 2.25 -3.45 -10.85
N TYR A 57 1.11 -4.09 -10.62
CA TYR A 57 0.58 -4.37 -9.29
C TYR A 57 1.53 -5.29 -8.50
N GLN A 58 2.05 -6.34 -9.14
CA GLN A 58 3.05 -7.21 -8.52
C GLN A 58 4.36 -6.46 -8.23
N GLU A 59 4.82 -5.63 -9.16
CA GLU A 59 6.02 -4.81 -8.99
C GLU A 59 5.89 -3.83 -7.81
N SER A 60 4.74 -3.15 -7.67
CA SER A 60 4.49 -2.24 -6.55
C SER A 60 4.48 -2.97 -5.21
N ASN A 61 3.89 -4.16 -5.14
CA ASN A 61 3.91 -4.96 -3.92
C ASN A 61 5.35 -5.34 -3.52
N ALA A 62 6.20 -5.70 -4.49
CA ALA A 62 7.60 -5.97 -4.24
C ALA A 62 8.36 -4.73 -3.72
N ARG A 63 8.02 -3.52 -4.18
CA ARG A 63 8.63 -2.27 -3.69
C ARG A 63 8.22 -1.95 -2.25
N VAL A 64 6.97 -2.17 -1.86
CA VAL A 64 6.51 -2.06 -0.46
C VAL A 64 7.35 -2.97 0.45
N ASN A 65 7.47 -4.25 0.10
CA ASN A 65 8.25 -5.21 0.88
C ASN A 65 9.73 -4.79 0.98
N ARG A 66 10.30 -4.27 -0.11
CA ARG A 66 11.68 -3.77 -0.12
C ARG A 66 11.85 -2.53 0.77
N ALA A 67 10.88 -1.62 0.81
CA ALA A 67 10.93 -0.43 1.66
C ALA A 67 10.95 -0.83 3.15
N ILE A 68 10.09 -1.77 3.55
CA ILE A 68 10.08 -2.34 4.91
C ILE A 68 11.41 -3.03 5.23
N ALA A 69 11.91 -3.88 4.34
CA ALA A 69 13.19 -4.55 4.53
C ALA A 69 14.36 -3.55 4.69
N LYS A 70 14.34 -2.43 3.97
CA LYS A 70 15.34 -1.36 4.10
C LYS A 70 15.18 -0.56 5.40
N ALA A 71 13.96 -0.35 5.88
CA ALA A 71 13.73 0.27 7.19
C ALA A 71 14.43 -0.53 8.32
N VAL A 72 14.50 -1.85 8.17
CA VAL A 72 15.21 -2.76 9.10
C VAL A 72 16.71 -2.83 8.82
N THR A 73 17.11 -3.14 7.59
CA THR A 73 18.48 -3.54 7.26
C THR A 73 19.42 -2.38 6.92
N GLN A 74 18.87 -1.23 6.51
CA GLN A 74 19.65 -0.06 6.09
C GLN A 74 19.46 1.12 7.02
N CYS A 75 18.21 1.44 7.39
CA CYS A 75 17.92 2.54 8.31
C CYS A 75 18.07 2.11 9.78
N GLY A 76 17.49 0.98 10.16
CA GLY A 76 17.48 0.46 11.53
C GLY A 76 16.47 1.14 12.45
N CYS A 77 15.53 1.94 11.93
CA CYS A 77 14.48 2.59 12.74
C CYS A 77 13.50 1.58 13.36
N ILE A 78 13.33 0.44 12.71
CA ILE A 78 12.58 -0.71 13.22
C ILE A 78 13.46 -1.96 13.21
N LYS A 79 13.15 -2.93 14.08
CA LYS A 79 13.80 -4.23 14.16
C LYS A 79 12.76 -5.33 14.04
N ILE A 80 13.12 -6.42 13.36
CA ILE A 80 12.30 -7.63 13.31
C ILE A 80 12.83 -8.63 14.33
N LYS A 81 12.01 -8.95 15.33
CA LYS A 81 12.33 -9.96 16.36
C LYS A 81 11.47 -11.20 16.16
N ALA A 82 11.88 -12.02 15.21
CA ALA A 82 11.19 -13.27 14.90
C ALA A 82 11.31 -14.27 16.05
N LYS A 83 10.17 -14.71 16.59
CA LYS A 83 10.08 -15.75 17.62
C LYS A 83 8.79 -16.55 17.43
N LYS A 84 8.82 -17.84 17.81
CA LYS A 84 7.60 -18.65 17.93
C LYS A 84 6.68 -18.00 18.96
N GLN A 85 5.44 -17.73 18.60
CA GLN A 85 4.44 -17.19 19.51
C GLN A 85 3.83 -18.34 20.32
N THR A 86 3.76 -18.17 21.63
CA THR A 86 3.32 -19.19 22.57
C THR A 86 1.93 -18.86 23.09
N ILE A 87 0.95 -19.70 22.75
CA ILE A 87 -0.42 -19.59 23.23
C ILE A 87 -0.62 -20.65 24.32
N PRO A 88 -1.03 -20.28 25.55
CA PRO A 88 -1.35 -21.25 26.59
C PRO A 88 -2.46 -22.22 26.18
N SER A 89 -2.38 -23.47 26.63
CA SER A 89 -3.33 -24.53 26.24
C SER A 89 -4.79 -24.25 26.66
N ASN A 90 -5.01 -23.38 27.66
CA ASN A 90 -6.34 -23.00 28.17
C ASN A 90 -6.85 -21.66 27.61
N THR A 91 -6.22 -21.10 26.58
CA THR A 91 -6.65 -19.82 26.00
C THR A 91 -7.90 -19.99 25.16
N LYS A 92 -8.93 -19.18 25.43
CA LYS A 92 -10.12 -19.10 24.57
C LYS A 92 -9.72 -18.53 23.20
N LEU A 93 -10.35 -19.02 22.12
CA LEU A 93 -10.12 -18.51 20.77
C LEU A 93 -10.22 -16.97 20.69
N THR A 94 -11.21 -16.42 21.39
CA THR A 94 -11.47 -14.97 21.48
C THR A 94 -10.33 -14.18 22.11
N GLU A 95 -9.34 -14.84 22.72
CA GLU A 95 -8.23 -14.23 23.47
C GLU A 95 -6.87 -14.49 22.83
N ILE A 96 -6.80 -15.26 21.72
CA ILE A 96 -5.54 -15.59 21.04
C ILE A 96 -4.80 -14.31 20.62
N TYR A 97 -5.51 -13.29 20.14
CA TYR A 97 -4.91 -12.02 19.71
C TYR A 97 -4.04 -11.36 20.80
N LYS A 98 -4.34 -11.60 22.09
CA LYS A 98 -3.58 -11.06 23.23
C LYS A 98 -2.16 -11.63 23.31
N PHE A 99 -1.90 -12.75 22.64
CA PHE A 99 -0.62 -13.44 22.64
C PHE A 99 0.15 -13.30 21.31
N MET A 100 -0.43 -12.58 20.33
CA MET A 100 0.19 -12.35 19.03
C MET A 100 1.02 -11.06 19.07
N ASP A 101 2.33 -11.22 18.93
CA ASP A 101 3.29 -10.14 18.77
C ASP A 101 3.30 -9.68 17.29
N THR A 102 3.57 -8.40 17.01
CA THR A 102 3.75 -7.93 15.63
C THR A 102 5.13 -8.30 15.06
N HIS A 103 6.03 -8.79 15.93
CA HIS A 103 7.45 -9.03 15.68
C HIS A 103 8.24 -7.77 15.33
N ILE A 104 7.67 -6.57 15.55
CA ILE A 104 8.30 -5.28 15.28
C ILE A 104 8.67 -4.61 16.61
N GLU A 105 9.94 -4.24 16.75
CA GLU A 105 10.43 -3.34 17.81
C GLU A 105 10.84 -1.99 17.20
N GLY A 106 10.52 -0.88 17.87
CA GLY A 106 10.81 0.48 17.39
C GLY A 106 9.66 1.11 16.61
N SER A 107 9.94 2.22 15.94
CA SER A 107 8.97 2.96 15.13
C SER A 107 9.63 3.48 13.85
N LEU A 108 8.84 3.61 12.79
CA LEU A 108 9.32 4.20 11.54
C LEU A 108 9.71 5.66 11.78
N CYS A 109 10.89 6.07 11.30
CA CYS A 109 11.23 7.48 11.18
C CYS A 109 10.47 8.11 10.00
N ASP A 110 10.40 9.44 9.95
CA ASP A 110 9.63 10.17 8.93
C ASP A 110 10.01 9.78 7.50
N SER A 111 11.31 9.62 7.24
CA SER A 111 11.80 9.23 5.91
C SER A 111 11.36 7.83 5.50
N CYS A 112 11.45 6.84 6.39
CA CYS A 112 11.00 5.48 6.06
C CYS A 112 9.47 5.41 5.95
N LYS A 113 8.76 6.17 6.79
CA LYS A 113 7.30 6.28 6.73
C LYS A 113 6.84 6.84 5.38
N GLU A 114 7.41 7.96 4.94
CA GLU A 114 7.09 8.58 3.64
C GLU A 114 7.31 7.62 2.47
N ILE A 115 8.44 6.89 2.47
CA ILE A 115 8.74 5.91 1.42
C ILE A 115 7.72 4.76 1.42
N ILE A 116 7.38 4.22 2.59
CA ILE A 116 6.43 3.10 2.69
C ILE A 116 5.02 3.55 2.27
N GLU A 117 4.57 4.73 2.72
CA GLU A 117 3.28 5.32 2.32
C GLU A 117 3.20 5.53 0.81
N THR A 118 4.29 6.02 0.21
CA THR A 118 4.42 6.21 -1.24
C THR A 118 4.26 4.90 -2.02
N GLU A 119 4.95 3.84 -1.60
CA GLU A 119 4.90 2.55 -2.29
C GLU A 119 3.54 1.85 -2.07
N LEU A 120 2.94 1.99 -0.88
CA LEU A 120 1.58 1.51 -0.61
C LEU A 120 0.55 2.24 -1.48
N GLY A 121 0.66 3.56 -1.60
CA GLY A 121 -0.20 4.36 -2.47
C GLY A 121 -0.08 3.95 -3.94
N SER A 122 1.13 3.63 -4.40
CA SER A 122 1.35 3.08 -5.75
C SER A 122 0.70 1.70 -5.93
N SER A 123 0.75 0.84 -4.91
CA SER A 123 0.07 -0.46 -4.94
C SER A 123 -1.44 -0.32 -5.05
N LEU A 124 -2.03 0.59 -4.25
CA LEU A 124 -3.45 0.91 -4.29
C LEU A 124 -3.86 1.50 -5.65
N PHE A 125 -3.04 2.38 -6.24
CA PHE A 125 -3.27 2.90 -7.58
C PHE A 125 -3.46 1.77 -8.60
N TYR A 126 -2.56 0.78 -8.62
CA TYR A 126 -2.66 -0.33 -9.58
C TYR A 126 -3.82 -1.29 -9.26
N ALA A 127 -4.16 -1.51 -7.98
CA ALA A 127 -5.36 -2.27 -7.61
C ALA A 127 -6.64 -1.59 -8.11
N THR A 128 -6.76 -0.26 -7.91
CA THR A 128 -7.89 0.53 -8.39
C THR A 128 -7.91 0.62 -9.92
N ALA A 129 -6.75 0.66 -10.58
CA ALA A 129 -6.65 0.60 -12.03
C ALA A 129 -7.24 -0.71 -12.60
N ILE A 130 -6.96 -1.83 -11.95
CA ILE A 130 -7.56 -3.12 -12.29
C ILE A 130 -9.07 -3.07 -12.12
N CYS A 131 -9.58 -2.43 -11.07
CA CYS A 131 -11.02 -2.24 -10.88
C CYS A 131 -11.65 -1.48 -12.06
N ASN A 132 -11.01 -0.39 -12.53
CA ASN A 132 -11.49 0.36 -13.69
C ASN A 132 -11.56 -0.49 -14.96
N ILE A 133 -10.51 -1.26 -15.26
CA ILE A 133 -10.48 -2.14 -16.44
C ILE A 133 -11.52 -3.25 -16.37
N LEU A 134 -11.81 -3.77 -15.17
CA LEU A 134 -12.79 -4.84 -14.95
C LEU A 134 -14.20 -4.32 -14.65
N ASN A 135 -14.43 -3.00 -14.74
CA ASN A 135 -15.71 -2.36 -14.41
C ASN A 135 -16.22 -2.72 -13.01
N LEU A 136 -15.32 -2.72 -12.01
CA LEU A 136 -15.61 -2.95 -10.60
C LEU A 136 -15.61 -1.63 -9.84
N ASP A 137 -16.49 -1.49 -8.85
CA ASP A 137 -16.49 -0.36 -7.92
C ASP A 137 -15.58 -0.67 -6.71
N PHE A 138 -14.51 0.11 -6.54
CA PHE A 138 -13.53 -0.07 -5.49
C PHE A 138 -14.13 0.15 -4.10
N ASN A 139 -15.02 1.13 -3.93
CA ASN A 139 -15.63 1.42 -2.63
C ASN A 139 -16.60 0.30 -2.22
N GLU A 140 -17.36 -0.25 -3.17
CA GLU A 140 -18.20 -1.41 -2.92
C GLU A 140 -17.39 -2.66 -2.56
N ILE A 141 -16.18 -2.84 -3.13
CA ILE A 141 -15.27 -3.91 -2.71
C ILE A 141 -14.84 -3.73 -1.25
N ILE A 142 -14.43 -2.51 -0.87
CA ILE A 142 -14.04 -2.20 0.52
C ILE A 142 -15.22 -2.45 1.47
N LYS A 143 -16.40 -1.94 1.13
CA LYS A 143 -17.61 -2.12 1.95
C LYS A 143 -17.97 -3.60 2.14
N LYS A 144 -17.92 -4.40 1.07
CA LYS A 144 -18.15 -5.85 1.15
C LYS A 144 -17.12 -6.55 2.04
N GLU A 145 -15.88 -6.09 2.03
CA GLU A 145 -14.83 -6.65 2.88
C GLU A 145 -15.02 -6.23 4.35
N GLU A 146 -15.43 -4.99 4.62
CA GLU A 146 -15.82 -4.54 5.98
C GLU A 146 -16.99 -5.36 6.54
N GLU A 147 -18.00 -5.66 5.71
CA GLU A 147 -19.13 -6.52 6.08
C GLU A 147 -18.67 -7.95 6.40
N ARG A 148 -17.73 -8.50 5.63
CA ARG A 148 -17.15 -9.83 5.89
C ARG A 148 -16.34 -9.86 7.19
N ILE A 149 -15.48 -8.87 7.39
CA ILE A 149 -14.66 -8.74 8.61
C ILE A 149 -15.55 -8.59 9.85
N SER A 150 -16.60 -7.77 9.77
CA SER A 150 -17.53 -7.56 10.90
C SER A 150 -18.40 -8.78 11.18
N THR A 151 -18.79 -9.55 10.16
CA THR A 151 -19.58 -10.79 10.33
C THR A 151 -18.75 -11.92 10.93
N LEU A 152 -17.50 -12.10 10.49
CA LEU A 152 -16.63 -13.18 10.96
C LEU A 152 -15.92 -12.82 12.26
N GLY A 153 -15.69 -11.54 12.55
CA GLY A 153 -15.08 -11.07 13.80
C GLY A 153 -13.84 -11.87 14.21
N ILE A 154 -13.81 -12.33 15.46
CA ILE A 154 -12.77 -13.21 16.05
C ILE A 154 -12.60 -14.59 15.37
N TYR A 155 -13.50 -14.98 14.47
CA TYR A 155 -13.41 -16.23 13.70
C TYR A 155 -12.72 -16.04 12.35
N ASN A 156 -12.38 -14.80 11.96
CA ASN A 156 -11.56 -14.53 10.80
C ASN A 156 -10.09 -14.80 11.15
N LEU A 157 -9.60 -16.02 10.86
CA LEU A 157 -8.22 -16.47 11.10
C LEU A 157 -7.35 -16.41 9.83
N ALA A 158 -7.73 -15.61 8.83
CA ALA A 158 -7.05 -15.50 7.54
C ALA A 158 -5.67 -14.83 7.65
#